data_AF-A0A067DB10-F1
#
_entry.id   AF-A0A067DB10-F1
#
_cell.length_a   1.000
_cell.length_b   1.000
_cell.length_c   1.000
_cell.angle_alpha   90.00
_cell.angle_beta   90.00
_cell.angle_gamma   90.00
#
_symmetry.space_group_name_H-M   'P 1'
#
loop_
_entity.id
_entity.type
_entity.pdbx_description
1 polymer ?
#
loop_
_entity_poly.entity_id
_entity_poly.type
_entity_poly.pdbx_seq_one_letter_code
_entity_poly.pdbx_strand_id
1 'polypeptide(L)'
;MKRRGGLLVPYAWIGNSAKQRPEVCSYPFAVPGYMGGGGPAALKPPNGNVGVDGMISVIAHELAELSTNPLVNAWYAGEDPTEIGDLCEGLYGSGAEEGILVK
;
A
#
# COMPACT_ATOMS: atom_id res chain seq x y z
N MET A 1 -6.29 14.94 -5.53
CA MET A 1 -6.08 15.40 -6.92
C MET A 1 -6.16 16.93 -7.00
N LYS A 2 -5.25 17.59 -7.74
CA LYS A 2 -5.23 19.06 -7.95
C LYS A 2 -5.20 19.36 -9.45
N ARG A 3 -5.94 20.37 -9.90
CA ARG A 3 -5.88 20.80 -11.31
C ARG A 3 -4.68 21.71 -11.56
N ARG A 4 -3.90 21.44 -12.61
CA ARG A 4 -2.81 22.31 -13.07
C ARG A 4 -2.83 22.38 -14.60
N GLY A 5 -3.13 23.55 -15.16
CA GLY A 5 -3.15 23.76 -16.62
C GLY A 5 -4.16 22.87 -17.37
N GLY A 6 -5.31 22.57 -16.77
CA GLY A 6 -6.33 21.67 -17.36
C GLY A 6 -6.10 20.17 -17.11
N LEU A 7 -4.93 19.76 -16.62
CA LEU A 7 -4.64 18.38 -16.24
C LEU A 7 -5.03 18.12 -14.77
N LEU A 8 -5.57 16.93 -14.50
CA LEU A 8 -5.71 16.39 -13.16
C LEU A 8 -4.37 15.80 -12.72
N VAL A 9 -3.83 16.33 -11.62
CA VAL A 9 -2.58 15.86 -11.04
C VAL A 9 -2.90 15.10 -9.74
N PRO A 10 -2.75 13.78 -9.73
CA PRO A 10 -2.79 13.01 -8.48
C PRO A 10 -1.58 13.38 -7.60
N TYR A 11 -1.79 13.39 -6.29
CA TYR A 11 -0.77 13.73 -5.31
C TYR A 11 -1.09 13.02 -4.00
N ALA A 12 -0.05 12.62 -3.28
CA ALA A 12 -0.13 12.08 -1.94
C ALA A 12 0.74 12.91 -0.98
N TRP A 13 0.39 12.88 0.31
CA TRP A 13 1.21 13.47 1.36
C TRP A 13 1.89 12.36 2.12
N ILE A 14 3.22 12.40 2.18
CA ILE A 14 3.99 11.41 2.94
C ILE A 14 4.16 11.91 4.36
N GLY A 15 3.75 11.07 5.31
CA GLY A 15 3.90 11.28 6.73
C GLY A 15 4.93 10.33 7.35
N ASN A 16 5.20 10.50 8.65
CA ASN A 16 6.10 9.63 9.38
C ASN A 16 5.33 8.43 9.97
N SER A 17 5.49 7.25 9.35
CA SER A 17 4.80 6.01 9.76
C SER A 17 5.07 5.64 11.22
N ALA A 18 6.29 5.84 11.72
CA ALA A 18 6.65 5.54 13.11
C ALA A 18 6.01 6.49 14.15
N LYS A 19 5.42 7.61 13.74
CA LYS A 19 4.76 8.55 14.65
C LYS A 19 3.24 8.56 14.52
N GLN A 20 2.74 8.48 13.30
CA GLN A 20 1.32 8.71 13.03
C GLN A 20 0.49 7.44 13.28
N ARG A 21 0.97 6.30 12.78
CA ARG A 21 0.32 4.98 12.92
C ARG A 21 1.39 3.88 12.87
N PRO A 22 2.16 3.69 13.96
CA PRO A 22 3.35 2.83 13.94
C PRO A 22 3.09 1.41 13.46
N GLU A 23 1.96 0.83 13.86
CA GLU A 23 1.60 -0.55 13.54
C GLU A 23 0.94 -0.69 12.16
N VAL A 24 0.01 0.21 11.81
CA VAL A 24 -0.75 0.09 10.56
C VAL A 24 0.07 0.58 9.36
N CYS A 25 0.75 1.72 9.47
CA CYS A 25 1.55 2.30 8.38
C CYS A 25 2.97 1.74 8.31
N SER A 26 3.31 0.76 9.16
CA SER A 26 4.57 0.03 9.07
C SER A 26 4.38 -1.47 8.99
N TYR A 27 3.15 -1.95 8.77
CA TYR A 27 2.92 -3.33 8.39
C TYR A 27 3.66 -3.64 7.08
N PRO A 28 4.29 -4.83 6.92
CA PRO A 28 4.32 -5.97 7.84
C PRO A 28 5.47 -5.96 8.88
N PHE A 29 6.22 -4.85 9.01
CA PHE A 29 7.35 -4.73 9.94
C PHE A 29 6.93 -4.36 11.37
N ALA A 30 5.70 -3.89 11.55
CA ALA A 30 5.01 -3.78 12.82
C ALA A 30 3.61 -4.40 12.67
N VAL A 31 3.25 -5.33 13.54
CA VAL A 31 1.96 -6.01 13.47
C VAL A 31 0.96 -5.30 14.39
N PRO A 32 -0.23 -4.91 13.89
CA PRO A 32 -1.25 -4.27 14.72
C PRO A 32 -1.69 -5.11 15.92
N GLY A 33 -1.75 -4.49 17.09
CA GLY A 33 -2.11 -5.17 18.34
C GLY A 33 -3.51 -5.79 18.32
N TYR A 34 -4.43 -5.25 17.51
CA TYR A 34 -5.78 -5.82 17.34
C TYR A 34 -5.80 -7.18 16.63
N MET A 35 -4.72 -7.58 15.95
CA MET A 35 -4.60 -8.91 15.33
C MET A 35 -4.36 -10.03 16.36
N GLY A 36 -4.31 -9.70 17.66
CA GLY A 36 -4.58 -10.64 18.75
C GLY A 36 -3.64 -11.83 18.83
N GLY A 37 -2.36 -11.69 18.46
CA GLY A 37 -1.33 -12.75 18.55
C GLY A 37 -1.55 -13.96 17.65
N GLY A 38 -2.70 -14.05 16.95
CA GLY A 38 -3.00 -15.09 15.96
C GLY A 38 -2.60 -14.72 14.53
N GLY A 39 -2.09 -13.49 14.32
CA GLY A 39 -1.59 -13.02 13.03
C GLY A 39 -0.14 -13.44 12.74
N PRO A 40 0.36 -13.17 11.53
CA PRO A 40 1.75 -13.41 11.16
C PRO A 40 2.69 -12.59 12.06
N ALA A 41 3.88 -13.14 12.32
CA ALA A 41 4.92 -12.41 13.04
C ALA A 41 5.43 -11.22 12.20
N ALA A 42 5.87 -10.16 12.88
CA ALA A 42 6.45 -9.00 12.20
C ALA A 42 7.65 -9.43 11.34
N LEU A 43 7.65 -8.99 10.08
CA LEU A 43 8.77 -9.23 9.19
C LEU A 43 9.95 -8.35 9.58
N LYS A 44 11.16 -8.79 9.20
CA LYS A 44 12.36 -7.99 9.43
C LYS A 44 12.41 -6.82 8.43
N PRO A 45 12.51 -5.57 8.90
CA PRO A 45 12.67 -4.41 8.02
C PRO A 45 13.97 -4.53 7.19
N PRO A 46 13.93 -4.46 5.85
CA PRO A 46 15.10 -4.58 4.99
C PRO A 46 16.22 -3.58 5.30
N ASN A 47 15.87 -2.33 5.65
CA ASN A 47 16.82 -1.30 6.05
C ASN A 47 17.04 -1.24 7.58
N GLY A 48 16.47 -2.18 8.34
CA GLY A 48 16.59 -2.24 9.79
C GLY A 48 15.78 -1.18 10.55
N ASN A 49 14.99 -0.36 9.86
CA ASN A 49 14.16 0.68 10.46
C ASN A 49 12.69 0.51 10.06
N VAL A 50 11.88 0.05 11.02
CA VAL A 50 10.45 -0.22 10.86
C VAL A 50 9.70 0.98 10.26
N GLY A 51 9.93 2.19 10.77
CA GLY A 51 9.21 3.37 10.31
C GLY A 51 9.57 3.81 8.89
N VAL A 52 10.85 3.69 8.52
CA VAL A 52 11.32 4.03 7.18
C VAL A 52 10.82 2.99 6.17
N ASP A 53 10.95 1.71 6.49
CA ASP A 53 10.51 0.65 5.59
C ASP A 53 8.99 0.61 5.45
N GLY A 54 8.25 0.93 6.52
CA GLY A 54 6.82 1.17 6.47
C GLY A 54 6.44 2.33 5.54
N MET A 55 7.13 3.48 5.66
CA MET A 55 6.92 4.62 4.79
C MET A 55 7.21 4.30 3.32
N ILE A 56 8.27 3.52 3.04
CA ILE A 56 8.60 3.06 1.68
C ILE A 56 7.50 2.15 1.14
N SER A 57 6.97 1.23 1.95
CA SER A 57 5.85 0.36 1.57
C SER A 57 4.61 1.16 1.18
N VAL A 58 4.19 2.11 2.01
CA VAL A 58 3.04 2.97 1.73
C VAL A 58 3.27 3.82 0.47
N ILE A 59 4.48 4.34 0.24
CA ILE A 59 4.78 5.06 -1.01
C ILE A 59 4.64 4.13 -2.22
N ALA A 60 5.10 2.89 -2.13
CA ALA A 60 4.99 1.92 -3.21
C ALA A 60 3.52 1.58 -3.52
N HIS A 61 2.70 1.42 -2.48
CA HIS A 61 1.24 1.23 -2.59
C HIS A 61 0.57 2.35 -3.38
N GLU A 62 0.77 3.59 -2.92
CA GLU A 62 0.16 4.76 -3.53
C GLU A 62 0.62 4.96 -4.98
N LEU A 63 1.86 4.53 -5.33
CA LEU A 63 2.34 4.53 -6.71
C LEU A 63 1.73 3.40 -7.55
N ALA A 64 1.46 2.24 -6.96
CA ALA A 64 0.74 1.16 -7.62
C ALA A 64 -0.69 1.60 -7.95
N GLU A 65 -1.43 2.11 -6.95
CA GLU A 65 -2.78 2.69 -7.13
C GLU A 65 -2.79 3.82 -8.17
N LEU A 66 -1.78 4.69 -8.15
CA LEU A 66 -1.63 5.74 -9.15
C LEU A 66 -1.54 5.18 -10.57
N SER A 67 -0.86 4.05 -10.72
CA SER A 67 -0.56 3.43 -12.01
C SER A 67 -1.74 2.60 -12.51
N THR A 68 -2.49 1.95 -11.62
CA THR A 68 -3.63 1.10 -11.92
C THR A 68 -4.94 1.88 -12.00
N ASN A 69 -5.13 2.88 -11.13
CA ASN A 69 -6.38 3.61 -10.94
C ASN A 69 -6.22 5.12 -10.67
N PRO A 70 -5.54 5.90 -11.53
CA PRO A 70 -5.22 7.31 -11.28
C PRO A 70 -6.44 8.24 -11.15
N LEU A 71 -7.61 7.80 -11.60
CA LEU A 71 -8.85 8.60 -11.65
C LEU A 71 -10.00 7.96 -10.85
N VAL A 72 -9.73 6.93 -10.04
CA VAL A 72 -10.73 6.20 -9.24
C VAL A 72 -11.89 5.66 -10.11
N ASN A 73 -11.55 5.14 -11.29
CA ASN A 73 -12.49 4.62 -12.28
C ASN A 73 -11.95 3.40 -13.04
N ALA A 74 -10.94 2.72 -12.48
CA ALA A 74 -10.25 1.62 -13.12
C ALA A 74 -10.71 0.25 -12.57
N TRP A 75 -9.80 -0.73 -12.59
CA TRP A 75 -10.09 -2.16 -12.52
C TRP A 75 -10.14 -2.66 -11.07
N TYR A 76 -11.07 -3.57 -10.82
CA TYR A 76 -11.29 -4.26 -9.54
C TYR A 76 -11.03 -5.77 -9.73
N ALA A 77 -10.93 -6.54 -8.64
CA ALA A 77 -10.77 -8.00 -8.70
C ALA A 77 -12.05 -8.75 -9.12
N GLY A 78 -12.61 -8.39 -10.27
CA GLY A 78 -13.81 -9.03 -10.82
C GLY A 78 -15.02 -8.85 -9.89
N GLU A 79 -15.44 -9.92 -9.23
CA GLU A 79 -16.57 -9.91 -8.28
C GLU A 79 -16.18 -9.35 -6.90
N ASP A 80 -14.89 -9.30 -6.57
CA ASP A 80 -14.40 -8.64 -5.37
C ASP A 80 -14.36 -7.11 -5.60
N PRO A 81 -15.03 -6.29 -4.76
CA PRO A 81 -15.02 -4.84 -4.89
C PRO A 81 -13.68 -4.19 -4.51
N THR A 82 -12.64 -4.96 -4.18
CA THR A 82 -11.30 -4.48 -3.85
C THR A 82 -10.55 -3.98 -5.10
N GLU A 83 -9.87 -2.84 -4.97
CA GLU A 83 -9.06 -2.25 -6.04
C GLU A 83 -7.81 -3.11 -6.28
N ILE A 84 -7.30 -3.13 -7.51
CA ILE A 84 -6.20 -4.04 -7.87
C ILE A 84 -4.90 -3.75 -7.11
N GLY A 85 -4.59 -2.48 -6.87
CA GLY A 85 -3.45 -2.05 -6.05
C GLY A 85 -3.57 -2.47 -4.59
N ASP A 86 -4.77 -2.47 -4.02
CA ASP A 86 -5.06 -2.98 -2.66
C ASP A 86 -4.81 -4.49 -2.52
N LEU A 87 -5.11 -5.30 -3.54
CA LEU A 87 -4.83 -6.74 -3.49
C LEU A 87 -3.33 -7.05 -3.40
N CYS A 88 -2.51 -6.24 -4.05
CA CYS A 88 -1.06 -6.43 -4.04
C CYS A 88 -0.40 -5.68 -2.87
N GLU A 89 -1.16 -5.26 -1.85
CA GLU A 89 -0.62 -4.41 -0.82
C GLU A 89 0.46 -5.11 0.00
N GLY A 90 1.65 -4.50 0.07
CA GLY A 90 2.82 -5.09 0.71
C GLY A 90 3.47 -6.26 -0.06
N LEU A 91 2.98 -6.59 -1.27
CA LEU A 91 3.48 -7.66 -2.12
C LEU A 91 4.29 -7.09 -3.30
N TYR A 92 5.51 -6.63 -3.00
CA TYR A 92 6.39 -6.03 -4.01
C TYR A 92 7.63 -6.88 -4.30
N GLY A 93 7.96 -7.02 -5.58
CA GLY A 93 9.19 -7.69 -6.05
C GLY A 93 8.96 -9.07 -6.67
N SER A 94 10.04 -9.73 -7.06
CA SER A 94 9.97 -11.02 -7.75
C SER A 94 9.51 -12.14 -6.80
N GLY A 95 8.41 -12.81 -7.15
CA GLY A 95 7.84 -13.92 -6.36
C GLY A 95 6.74 -13.51 -5.37
N ALA A 96 6.23 -12.27 -5.45
CA ALA A 96 5.05 -11.84 -4.70
C ALA A 96 3.76 -12.13 -5.50
N GLU A 97 2.67 -12.55 -4.85
CA GLU A 97 1.42 -12.96 -5.53
C GLU A 97 0.15 -12.48 -4.80
N GLU A 98 -0.71 -11.70 -5.47
CA GLU A 98 -2.11 -12.05 -5.81
C GLU A 98 -2.74 -11.16 -6.92
N GLY A 99 -3.51 -11.78 -7.85
CA GLY A 99 -4.56 -11.13 -8.68
C GLY A 99 -4.33 -10.92 -10.20
N ILE A 100 -4.85 -11.82 -11.05
CA ILE A 100 -4.93 -11.71 -12.53
C ILE A 100 -6.04 -10.75 -12.99
N LEU A 101 -5.77 -9.96 -14.05
CA LEU A 101 -6.71 -9.03 -14.70
C LEU A 101 -7.97 -9.73 -15.25
N VAL A 102 -9.16 -9.25 -14.87
CA VAL A 102 -10.43 -9.56 -15.55
C VAL A 102 -11.19 -8.27 -15.84
N LYS A 103 -11.79 -8.19 -17.04
CA LYS A 103 -12.56 -7.03 -17.52
C LYS A 103 -14.02 -7.08 -17.14
#